data_AF-A0A4V2ZGY7-F1
#
_entry.id   AF-A0A4V2ZGY7-F1
#
_cell.length_a   1.000
_cell.length_b   1.000
_cell.length_c   1.000
_cell.angle_alpha   90.00
_cell.angle_beta   90.00
_cell.angle_gamma   90.00
#
_symmetry.space_group_name_H-M   'P 1'
#
loop_
_entity.id
_entity.type
_entity.pdbx_description
1 polymer ?
#
loop_
_entity_poly.entity_id
_entity_poly.type
_entity_poly.pdbx_seq_one_letter_code
_entity_poly.pdbx_strand_id
1 'polypeptide(L)'
;MPYPLTQTSNGTSIAEQEYAYATEVRFTKFTSCLGIIAKQGSNLIGIHLVIVSNQETVFDNKAADDVAALLSGYENITVIGKTGFWLDNLEAPYKYLLSRLGNPPTINVEDGIYGGKLNEGKIQLYQNGSYI
;
A
#
# COMPACT_ATOMS: atom_id res chain seq x y z
N MET A 1 -19.20 1.64 9.10
CA MET A 1 -18.52 2.93 8.85
C MET A 1 -17.55 2.70 7.69
N PRO A 2 -17.34 3.64 6.76
CA PRO A 2 -16.36 3.44 5.69
C PRO A 2 -14.94 3.37 6.28
N TYR A 3 -14.09 2.52 5.72
CA TYR A 3 -12.67 2.51 6.06
C TYR A 3 -12.04 3.85 5.64
N PRO A 4 -11.40 4.61 6.55
CA PRO A 4 -10.90 5.93 6.22
C PRO A 4 -9.60 5.82 5.42
N LEU A 5 -9.53 6.53 4.29
CA LEU A 5 -8.29 6.82 3.57
C LEU A 5 -8.22 8.32 3.29
N THR A 6 -7.08 8.93 3.60
CA THR A 6 -6.88 10.37 3.40
C THR A 6 -5.63 10.65 2.59
N GLN A 7 -5.67 11.68 1.76
CA GLN A 7 -4.50 12.07 0.99
C GLN A 7 -3.54 12.89 1.86
N THR A 8 -2.25 12.60 1.79
CA THR A 8 -1.19 13.43 2.34
C THR A 8 -0.32 14.04 1.24
N SER A 9 0.33 15.16 1.54
CA SER A 9 1.35 15.78 0.68
C SER A 9 2.77 15.27 0.97
N ASN A 10 2.96 14.55 2.09
CA ASN A 10 4.27 14.00 2.47
C ASN A 10 4.47 12.59 1.89
N GLY A 11 4.91 12.53 0.63
CA GLY A 11 5.19 11.27 -0.05
C GLY A 11 6.22 10.39 0.66
N THR A 12 7.14 10.96 1.44
CA THR A 12 8.21 10.22 2.13
C THR A 12 7.87 9.78 3.55
N SER A 13 6.63 10.01 4.02
CA SER A 13 6.18 9.62 5.35
C SER A 13 4.67 9.40 5.38
N ILE A 14 4.20 8.46 4.56
CA ILE A 14 2.78 8.12 4.45
C ILE A 14 2.35 7.35 5.70
N ALA A 15 1.52 7.96 6.54
CA ALA A 15 1.02 7.34 7.76
C ALA A 15 -0.01 6.24 7.45
N GLU A 16 -0.30 5.39 8.43
CA GLU A 16 -1.41 4.43 8.32
C GLU A 16 -2.69 5.17 7.91
N GLN A 17 -3.47 4.58 7.00
CA GLN A 17 -4.70 5.17 6.45
C GLN A 17 -4.47 6.43 5.58
N GLU A 18 -3.24 6.65 5.11
CA GLU A 18 -2.92 7.69 4.15
C GLU A 18 -2.53 7.14 2.77
N TYR A 19 -2.66 8.00 1.76
CA TYR A 19 -2.05 7.81 0.46
C TYR A 19 -1.40 9.10 -0.05
N ALA A 20 -0.39 8.98 -0.90
CA ALA A 20 0.28 10.12 -1.51
C ALA A 20 0.67 9.85 -2.96
N TYR A 21 0.69 10.91 -3.76
CA TYR A 21 1.22 10.91 -5.12
C TYR A 21 2.56 11.64 -5.14
N ALA A 22 3.63 10.97 -5.58
CA ALA A 22 4.97 11.55 -5.62
C ALA A 22 5.88 10.75 -6.55
N THR A 23 7.03 11.31 -6.93
CA THR A 23 8.09 10.57 -7.66
C THR A 23 8.77 9.51 -6.78
N GLU A 24 8.62 9.66 -5.46
CA GLU A 24 9.09 8.76 -4.43
C GLU A 24 8.03 8.65 -3.32
N VAL A 25 7.74 7.42 -2.90
CA VAL A 25 6.82 7.14 -1.80
C VAL A 25 7.52 6.31 -0.72
N ARG A 26 7.30 6.65 0.55
CA ARG A 26 7.74 5.87 1.71
C ARG A 26 6.66 5.90 2.78
N PHE A 27 6.49 4.77 3.43
CA PHE A 27 5.54 4.62 4.51
C PHE A 27 6.19 4.90 5.85
N THR A 28 5.37 5.20 6.84
CA THR A 28 5.77 5.08 8.25
C THR A 28 5.99 3.60 8.62
N LYS A 29 6.49 3.34 9.84
CA LYS A 29 6.91 1.99 10.26
C LYS A 29 5.75 0.99 10.21
N PHE A 30 5.96 -0.13 9.53
CA PHE A 30 5.06 -1.28 9.51
C PHE A 30 5.22 -2.11 10.77
N THR A 31 4.09 -2.54 11.33
CA THR A 31 4.01 -3.60 12.35
C THR A 31 3.10 -4.73 11.88
N SER A 32 1.91 -4.39 11.36
CA SER A 32 0.91 -5.30 10.80
C SER A 32 0.34 -4.81 9.46
N CYS A 33 0.99 -3.81 8.87
CA CYS A 33 0.44 -2.99 7.80
C CYS A 33 0.74 -3.58 6.41
N LEU A 34 0.01 -3.10 5.40
CA LEU A 34 0.36 -3.24 3.99
C LEU A 34 0.64 -1.88 3.37
N GLY A 35 1.67 -1.81 2.54
CA GLY A 35 1.90 -0.76 1.58
C GLY A 35 1.53 -1.23 0.18
N ILE A 36 0.85 -0.38 -0.58
CA ILE A 36 0.66 -0.58 -2.02
C ILE A 36 1.43 0.52 -2.74
N ILE A 37 2.27 0.13 -3.68
CA ILE A 37 3.03 1.04 -4.54
C ILE A 37 2.61 0.76 -5.98
N ALA A 38 2.22 1.79 -6.70
CA ALA A 38 1.90 1.66 -8.12
C ALA A 38 2.40 2.89 -8.89
N LYS A 39 2.55 2.75 -10.21
CA LYS A 39 3.08 3.79 -11.10
C LYS A 39 2.01 4.31 -12.05
N GLN A 40 2.01 5.62 -12.29
CA GLN A 40 1.30 6.24 -13.41
C GLN A 40 2.19 7.33 -14.03
N GLY A 41 2.62 7.12 -15.26
CA GLY A 41 3.54 8.04 -15.94
C GLY A 41 4.86 8.20 -15.17
N SER A 42 5.16 9.44 -14.75
CA SER A 42 6.35 9.79 -13.96
C SER A 42 6.10 9.86 -12.45
N ASN A 43 4.95 9.40 -11.98
CA ASN A 43 4.58 9.43 -10.57
C ASN A 43 4.31 8.03 -10.03
N LEU A 44 4.46 7.91 -8.72
CA LEU A 44 3.99 6.80 -7.92
C LEU A 44 2.80 7.23 -7.09
N ILE A 45 1.99 6.26 -6.73
CA ILE A 45 1.08 6.33 -5.59
C ILE A 45 1.56 5.33 -4.53
N GLY A 46 1.58 5.77 -3.28
CA GLY A 46 1.77 4.92 -2.11
C GLY A 46 0.49 4.94 -1.28
N ILE A 47 -0.03 3.78 -0.90
CA ILE A 47 -1.21 3.64 -0.02
C ILE A 47 -0.82 2.79 1.19
N HIS A 48 -1.05 3.27 2.41
CA HIS A 48 -0.72 2.57 3.64
C HIS A 48 -1.99 2.06 4.34
N LEU A 49 -2.13 0.73 4.41
CA LEU A 49 -3.30 0.03 4.92
C LEU A 49 -3.01 -0.66 6.25
N VAL A 50 -4.04 -0.71 7.10
CA VAL A 50 -4.08 -1.44 8.37
C VAL A 50 -5.32 -2.31 8.42
N ILE A 51 -5.27 -3.38 9.23
CA ILE A 51 -6.40 -4.32 9.39
C ILE A 51 -7.58 -3.63 10.10
N VAL A 52 -7.30 -2.87 11.16
CA VAL A 52 -8.28 -2.11 11.91
C VAL A 52 -7.90 -0.63 11.87
N SER A 53 -8.82 0.21 11.41
CA SER A 53 -8.61 1.65 11.38
C SER A 53 -8.57 2.25 12.78
N ASN A 54 -8.07 3.49 12.88
CA ASN A 54 -8.17 4.33 14.07
C ASN A 54 -9.62 4.68 14.50
N GLN A 55 -10.62 4.32 13.67
CA GLN A 55 -12.05 4.45 13.94
C GLN A 55 -12.70 3.08 14.19
N GLU A 56 -11.92 2.08 14.57
CA GLU A 56 -12.36 0.71 14.87
C GLU A 56 -13.08 0.01 13.69
N THR A 57 -12.83 0.48 12.46
CA THR A 57 -13.40 -0.12 11.25
C THR A 57 -12.42 -1.13 10.67
N VAL A 58 -12.85 -2.38 10.58
CA VAL A 58 -12.08 -3.46 9.97
C VAL A 58 -12.05 -3.29 8.45
N PHE A 59 -10.89 -3.52 7.84
CA PHE A 59 -10.73 -3.52 6.38
C PHE A 59 -11.59 -4.63 5.74
N ASP A 60 -12.49 -4.25 4.83
CA ASP A 60 -13.44 -5.15 4.18
C ASP A 60 -13.38 -5.05 2.65
N ASN A 61 -14.28 -5.76 1.95
CA ASN A 61 -14.32 -5.73 0.48
C ASN A 61 -14.65 -4.34 -0.07
N LYS A 62 -15.40 -3.51 0.66
CA LYS A 62 -15.71 -2.16 0.22
C LYS A 62 -14.47 -1.26 0.34
N ALA A 63 -13.68 -1.40 1.40
CA ALA A 63 -12.38 -0.75 1.52
C ALA A 63 -11.44 -1.17 0.38
N ALA A 64 -11.43 -2.45 0.03
CA ALA A 64 -10.67 -2.95 -1.12
C ALA A 64 -11.12 -2.33 -2.46
N ASP A 65 -12.43 -2.11 -2.64
CA ASP A 65 -12.97 -1.40 -3.80
C ASP A 65 -12.50 0.06 -3.85
N ASP A 66 -12.55 0.75 -2.71
CA ASP A 66 -12.11 2.14 -2.59
C ASP A 66 -10.60 2.26 -2.93
N VAL A 67 -9.77 1.31 -2.46
CA VAL A 67 -8.35 1.21 -2.81
C VAL A 67 -8.14 0.95 -4.30
N ALA A 68 -8.88 0.00 -4.89
CA ALA A 68 -8.78 -0.29 -6.32
C ALA A 68 -9.21 0.89 -7.19
N ALA A 69 -10.20 1.67 -6.74
CA ALA A 69 -10.63 2.89 -7.42
C ALA A 69 -9.53 3.97 -7.43
N LEU A 70 -8.80 4.14 -6.32
CA LEU A 70 -7.64 5.05 -6.26
C LEU A 70 -6.51 4.66 -7.22
N LEU A 71 -6.41 3.37 -7.55
CA LEU A 71 -5.41 2.79 -8.44
C LEU A 71 -5.88 2.66 -9.89
N SER A 72 -7.05 3.22 -10.24
CA SER A 72 -7.54 3.18 -11.62
C SER A 72 -6.56 3.87 -12.58
N GLY A 73 -6.11 3.15 -13.60
CA GLY A 73 -5.11 3.65 -14.57
C GLY A 73 -3.68 3.69 -14.05
N TYR A 74 -3.39 3.07 -12.89
CA TYR A 74 -2.04 2.77 -12.44
C TYR A 74 -1.59 1.39 -12.94
N GLU A 75 -0.29 1.25 -13.12
CA GLU A 75 0.38 0.03 -13.59
C GLU A 75 1.49 -0.36 -12.60
N ASN A 76 2.07 -1.56 -12.79
CA ASN A 76 3.18 -2.06 -11.96
C ASN A 76 2.87 -2.05 -10.45
N ILE A 77 1.63 -2.41 -10.10
CA ILE A 77 1.18 -2.49 -8.71
C ILE A 77 2.02 -3.54 -7.98
N THR A 78 2.54 -3.18 -6.81
CA THR A 78 3.25 -4.07 -5.89
C THR A 78 2.67 -3.90 -4.50
N VAL A 79 2.39 -5.01 -3.82
CA VAL A 79 1.94 -5.02 -2.43
C VAL A 79 3.09 -5.47 -1.55
N ILE A 80 3.44 -4.70 -0.53
CA ILE A 80 4.53 -4.99 0.41
C ILE A 80 4.01 -4.91 1.83
N GLY A 81 4.42 -5.80 2.74
CA GLY A 81 4.06 -5.70 4.15
C GLY A 81 3.92 -7.07 4.81
N LYS A 82 3.15 -7.14 5.90
CA LYS A 82 2.90 -8.39 6.64
C LYS A 82 1.79 -9.19 5.96
N THR A 83 2.02 -9.61 4.72
CA THR A 83 1.01 -10.27 3.88
C THR A 83 0.51 -11.59 4.47
N GLY A 84 1.37 -12.34 5.17
CA GLY A 84 0.96 -13.52 5.94
C GLY A 84 -0.02 -13.18 7.06
N PHE A 85 0.24 -12.10 7.81
CA PHE A 85 -0.66 -11.64 8.87
C PHE A 85 -2.03 -11.22 8.32
N TRP A 86 -2.06 -10.57 7.16
CA TRP A 86 -3.32 -10.23 6.47
C TRP A 86 -4.06 -11.46 5.96
N LEU A 87 -3.34 -12.45 5.45
CA LEU A 87 -3.95 -13.71 5.03
C LEU A 87 -4.57 -14.45 6.22
N ASP A 88 -3.90 -14.49 7.36
CA ASP A 88 -4.35 -15.21 8.56
C ASP A 88 -5.53 -14.52 9.26
N ASN A 89 -5.61 -13.19 9.21
CA ASN A 89 -6.62 -12.41 9.95
C ASN A 89 -7.75 -11.84 9.08
N LEU A 90 -7.51 -11.63 7.78
CA LEU A 90 -8.44 -11.04 6.82
C LEU A 90 -8.40 -11.75 5.46
N GLU A 91 -8.41 -13.09 5.45
CA GLU A 91 -8.24 -13.89 4.22
C GLU A 91 -9.15 -13.43 3.07
N ALA A 92 -10.45 -13.29 3.32
CA ALA A 92 -11.42 -12.95 2.29
C ALA A 92 -11.25 -11.52 1.75
N PRO A 93 -11.21 -10.46 2.58
CA PRO A 93 -10.91 -9.10 2.10
C PRO A 93 -9.54 -8.94 1.44
N TYR A 94 -8.52 -9.61 1.96
CA TYR A 94 -7.17 -9.55 1.39
C TYR A 94 -7.12 -10.19 0.00
N LYS A 95 -7.66 -11.40 -0.17
CA LYS A 95 -7.77 -12.05 -1.49
C LYS A 95 -8.63 -11.23 -2.45
N TYR A 96 -9.71 -10.62 -1.96
CA TYR A 96 -10.55 -9.75 -2.76
C TYR A 96 -9.78 -8.52 -3.25
N LEU A 97 -9.02 -7.85 -2.38
CA LEU A 97 -8.13 -6.75 -2.74
C LEU A 97 -7.15 -7.19 -3.85
N LEU A 98 -6.41 -8.28 -3.66
CA LEU A 98 -5.45 -8.76 -4.67
C LEU A 98 -6.12 -9.02 -6.02
N SER A 99 -7.30 -9.64 -6.03
CA SER A 99 -8.08 -9.87 -7.25
C SER A 99 -8.46 -8.56 -7.94
N ARG A 100 -8.93 -7.55 -7.20
CA ARG A 100 -9.28 -6.22 -7.72
C ARG A 100 -8.07 -5.46 -8.29
N LEU A 101 -6.88 -5.76 -7.79
CA LEU A 101 -5.62 -5.19 -8.27
C LEU A 101 -4.96 -6.01 -9.40
N GLY A 102 -5.63 -7.06 -9.90
CA GLY A 102 -5.09 -7.91 -10.97
C GLY A 102 -4.04 -8.93 -10.52
N ASN A 103 -4.08 -9.35 -9.25
CA ASN A 103 -3.14 -10.27 -8.61
C ASN A 103 -1.67 -9.81 -8.72
N PRO A 104 -1.33 -8.63 -8.17
CA PRO A 104 0.02 -8.09 -8.24
C PRO A 104 1.02 -8.96 -7.45
N PRO A 105 2.34 -8.80 -7.71
CA PRO A 105 3.37 -9.32 -6.84
C PRO A 105 3.18 -8.86 -5.39
N THR A 106 3.35 -9.80 -4.46
CA THR A 106 3.29 -9.54 -3.02
C THR A 106 4.67 -9.81 -2.40
N ILE A 107 5.11 -8.93 -1.52
CA ILE A 107 6.41 -9.03 -0.83
C ILE A 107 6.14 -9.07 0.66
N ASN A 108 6.29 -10.25 1.26
CA ASN A 108 6.19 -10.40 2.70
C ASN A 108 7.46 -9.89 3.37
N VAL A 109 7.32 -8.96 4.32
CA VAL A 109 8.44 -8.33 5.02
C VAL A 109 8.20 -8.26 6.51
N GLU A 110 9.28 -8.08 7.27
CA GLU A 110 9.24 -7.84 8.70
C GLU A 110 8.82 -6.40 9.05
N ASP A 111 8.89 -6.05 10.33
CA ASP A 111 8.67 -4.68 10.79
C ASP A 111 9.75 -3.76 10.22
N GLY A 112 9.36 -2.59 9.74
CA GLY A 112 10.31 -1.71 9.07
C GLY A 112 9.68 -0.54 8.34
N ILE A 113 10.53 0.22 7.65
CA ILE A 113 10.12 1.33 6.79
C ILE A 113 10.33 0.89 5.34
N TYR A 114 9.26 0.99 4.55
CA TYR A 114 9.21 0.51 3.18
C TYR A 114 8.75 1.61 2.23
N GLY A 115 9.03 1.45 0.95
CA GLY A 115 8.63 2.43 -0.06
C GLY A 115 9.18 2.09 -1.43
N GLY A 116 9.22 3.09 -2.30
CA GLY A 116 9.87 3.00 -3.59
C GLY A 116 9.99 4.34 -4.26
N LYS A 117 10.89 4.40 -5.24
CA LYS A 117 11.05 5.55 -6.14
C LYS A 117 11.03 5.07 -7.58
N LEU A 118 10.76 6.00 -8.49
CA LEU A 118 11.05 5.75 -9.89
C LEU A 118 12.55 5.90 -10.16
N ASN A 119 13.15 4.85 -10.70
CA ASN A 119 14.51 4.84 -11.23
C ASN A 119 14.47 4.31 -12.67
N GLU A 120 14.84 5.15 -13.64
CA GLU A 120 14.80 4.80 -15.07
C GLU A 120 13.45 4.22 -15.55
N GLY A 121 12.36 4.75 -15.00
CA GLY A 121 10.99 4.29 -15.32
C GLY A 121 10.57 2.98 -14.67
N LYS A 122 11.41 2.36 -13.84
CA LYS A 122 11.08 1.19 -13.01
C LYS A 122 10.91 1.61 -11.56
N ILE A 123 10.12 0.84 -10.80
CA ILE A 123 10.02 1.02 -9.36
C ILE A 123 11.25 0.36 -8.73
N GLN A 124 12.07 1.16 -8.04
CA GLN A 124 13.13 0.68 -7.16
C GLN A 124 12.62 0.73 -5.73
N LEU A 125 12.69 -0.39 -5.01
CA LEU A 125 12.09 -0.50 -3.67
C LEU A 125 13.01 0.13 -2.63
N TYR A 126 12.41 0.64 -1.56
CA TYR A 126 13.09 1.14 -0.37
C TYR A 126 12.79 0.21 0.80
N GLN A 127 13.84 -0.17 1.53
CA GLN A 127 13.74 -1.00 2.72
C GLN A 127 14.75 -0.52 3.76
N ASN A 128 14.26 -0.12 4.94
CA ASN A 128 15.05 0.11 6.15
C ASN A 128 16.31 0.98 5.95
N GLY A 129 16.19 2.09 5.22
CA GLY A 129 17.31 3.02 5.01
C GLY A 129 17.94 2.96 3.62
N SER A 130 17.69 1.90 2.85
CA SER A 130 18.39 1.63 1.59
C SER A 130 17.44 1.30 0.45
N TYR A 131 17.84 1.61 -0.79
CA TYR A 131 17.15 1.12 -1.98
C TYR A 131 17.70 -0.24 -2.40
N ILE A 132 16.80 -1.12 -2.82
CA ILE A 132 17.09 -2.49 -3.27
C ILE A 132 16.52 -2.76 -4.66
#